data_AF-A0A7Y2DDH2-F1
#
_entry.id   AF-A0A7Y2DDH2-F1
#
_cell.length_a   1.000
_cell.length_b   1.000
_cell.length_c   1.000
_cell.angle_alpha   90.00
_cell.angle_beta   90.00
_cell.angle_gamma   90.00
#
_symmetry.space_group_name_H-M   'P 1'
#
loop_
_entity.id
_entity.type
_entity.pdbx_description
1 polymer ?
#
loop_
_entity_poly.entity_id
_entity_poly.type
_entity_poly.pdbx_seq_one_letter_code
_entity_poly.pdbx_strand_id
1 'polypeptide(L)'
;MTRLQVFKYLAVLLLGCCLTLFIFFSINNRSQVRNRTIIDNAVARSELKLEDELNKINLVMESMGFFFEHSPNISQKVFERYTAPFLLELNGIRALEWAPKVEDSE
;
A
#
# COMPACT_ATOMS: atom_id res chain seq x y z
N MET A 1 7.63 15.68 -64.28
CA MET A 1 7.66 16.42 -63.00
C MET A 1 8.99 17.15 -62.88
N THR A 2 9.00 18.43 -62.55
CA THR A 2 10.24 19.16 -62.31
C THR A 2 10.83 18.77 -60.95
N ARG A 3 12.17 18.79 -60.81
CA ARG A 3 12.86 18.42 -59.54
C ARG A 3 12.29 19.19 -58.32
N LEU A 4 11.87 20.44 -58.54
CA LEU A 4 11.24 21.30 -57.54
C LEU A 4 9.88 20.77 -57.04
N GLN A 5 9.08 20.15 -57.91
CA GLN A 5 7.80 19.54 -57.50
C GLN A 5 8.03 18.31 -56.64
N VAL A 6 9.01 17.47 -57.00
CA VAL A 6 9.39 16.27 -56.21
C VAL A 6 9.84 16.67 -54.80
N PHE A 7 10.68 17.70 -54.68
CA PHE A 7 11.11 18.22 -53.37
C PHE A 7 9.94 18.75 -52.52
N LYS A 8 8.98 19.46 -53.12
CA LYS A 8 7.79 19.96 -52.41
C LYS A 8 6.95 18.80 -51.85
N TYR A 9 6.66 17.78 -52.67
CA TYR A 9 5.88 16.63 -52.22
C TYR A 9 6.63 15.80 -51.17
N LEU A 10 7.95 15.63 -51.31
CA LEU A 10 8.78 14.97 -50.31
C LEU A 10 8.76 15.71 -48.97
N ALA A 11 8.85 17.04 -48.98
CA ALA A 11 8.80 17.85 -47.77
C ALA A 11 7.44 17.70 -47.05
N VAL A 12 6.33 17.74 -47.79
CA VAL A 12 4.98 17.54 -47.23
C VAL A 12 4.84 16.14 -46.61
N LEU A 13 5.34 15.11 -47.30
CA LEU A 13 5.32 13.73 -46.80
C LEU A 13 6.13 13.59 -45.49
N LEU A 14 7.34 14.15 -45.46
CA LEU A 14 8.19 14.11 -44.26
C LEU A 14 7.53 14.85 -43.10
N LEU A 15 6.92 16.01 -43.36
CA LEU A 15 6.25 16.80 -42.33
C LEU A 15 5.05 16.04 -41.75
N GLY A 16 4.23 15.42 -42.60
CA GLY A 16 3.13 14.56 -42.16
C GLY A 16 3.59 13.33 -41.35
N CYS A 17 4.70 12.71 -41.78
CA CYS A 17 5.30 11.58 -41.06
C CYS A 17 5.78 11.99 -39.67
N CYS A 18 6.52 13.11 -39.57
CA CYS A 18 6.98 13.66 -38.31
C CYS A 18 5.81 14.00 -37.37
N LEU A 19 4.74 14.60 -37.90
CA LEU A 19 3.57 14.99 -37.11
C LEU A 19 2.83 13.75 -36.56
N THR A 20 2.73 12.69 -37.36
CA THR A 20 2.13 11.42 -36.95
C THR A 20 2.96 10.74 -35.86
N LEU A 21 4.28 10.66 -36.04
CA LEU A 21 5.19 10.10 -35.04
C LEU A 21 5.15 10.89 -33.73
N PHE A 22 5.09 12.22 -33.82
CA PHE A 22 4.99 13.09 -32.65
C PHE A 22 3.70 12.84 -31.86
N ILE A 23 2.55 12.77 -32.53
CA ILE A 23 1.26 12.48 -31.88
C ILE A 23 1.30 11.09 -31.24
N PHE A 24 1.78 10.08 -31.95
CA PHE A 24 1.89 8.72 -31.42
C PHE A 24 2.74 8.67 -30.14
N PHE A 25 3.93 9.26 -30.17
CA PHE A 25 4.81 9.29 -29.00
C PHE A 25 4.20 10.08 -27.84
N SER A 26 3.56 11.21 -28.12
CA SER A 26 2.89 12.04 -27.11
C SER A 26 1.76 11.29 -26.40
N ILE A 27 0.88 10.63 -27.16
CA ILE A 27 -0.22 9.84 -26.59
C ILE A 27 0.34 8.66 -25.78
N ASN A 28 1.32 7.94 -26.32
CA ASN A 28 1.91 6.79 -25.64
C ASN A 28 2.57 7.20 -24.32
N ASN A 29 3.35 8.29 -24.34
CA ASN A 29 4.00 8.82 -23.14
C ASN A 29 2.97 9.22 -22.07
N ARG A 30 1.90 9.93 -22.48
CA ARG A 30 0.82 10.30 -21.56
C ARG A 30 0.11 9.08 -20.96
N SER A 31 -0.09 8.04 -21.75
CA SER A 31 -0.68 6.78 -21.27
C SER A 31 0.21 6.10 -20.23
N GLN A 32 1.52 6.04 -20.48
CA GLN A 32 2.47 5.46 -19.53
C GLN A 32 2.54 6.26 -18.22
N VAL A 33 2.61 7.58 -18.30
CA VAL A 33 2.62 8.45 -17.11
C VAL A 33 1.33 8.25 -16.30
N ARG A 34 0.17 8.25 -16.96
CA ARG A 34 -1.12 8.01 -16.28
C ARG A 34 -1.15 6.67 -15.56
N ASN A 35 -0.71 5.60 -16.23
CA ASN A 35 -0.70 4.27 -15.63
C ASN A 35 0.24 4.19 -14.43
N ARG A 36 1.44 4.80 -14.51
CA ARG A 36 2.35 4.90 -13.36
C ARG A 36 1.69 5.63 -12.20
N THR A 37 1.10 6.80 -12.43
CA THR A 37 0.41 7.56 -11.38
C THR A 37 -0.73 6.76 -10.73
N ILE A 38 -1.50 5.98 -11.50
CA ILE A 38 -2.55 5.12 -10.93
C ILE A 38 -1.94 4.04 -10.03
N ILE A 39 -0.87 3.38 -10.47
CA ILE A 39 -0.18 2.35 -9.70
C ILE A 39 0.42 2.95 -8.42
N ASP A 40 1.15 4.06 -8.55
CA ASP A 40 1.81 4.74 -7.43
C ASP A 40 0.78 5.18 -6.37
N ASN A 41 -0.36 5.74 -6.81
CA ASN A 41 -1.44 6.09 -5.90
C ASN A 41 -2.07 4.86 -5.22
N ALA A 42 -2.21 3.74 -5.95
CA ALA A 42 -2.74 2.51 -5.38
C ALA A 42 -1.78 1.91 -4.34
N VAL A 43 -0.46 1.97 -4.59
CA VAL A 43 0.59 1.56 -3.65
C VAL A 43 0.55 2.44 -2.42
N ALA A 44 0.64 3.75 -2.57
CA ALA A 44 0.63 4.70 -1.45
C ALA A 44 -0.65 4.57 -0.59
N ARG A 45 -1.81 4.37 -1.23
CA ARG A 45 -3.07 4.15 -0.50
C ARG A 45 -3.06 2.83 0.28
N SER A 46 -2.43 1.79 -0.27
CA SER A 46 -2.31 0.49 0.41
C SER A 46 -1.34 0.58 1.58
N GLU A 47 -0.22 1.29 1.43
CA GLU A 47 0.75 1.57 2.50
C GLU A 47 0.07 2.30 3.67
N LEU A 48 -0.63 3.41 3.38
CA LEU A 48 -1.37 4.16 4.41
C LEU A 48 -2.41 3.30 5.14
N LYS A 49 -3.11 2.41 4.41
CA LYS A 49 -4.09 1.52 5.01
C LYS A 49 -3.44 0.47 5.92
N LEU A 50 -2.30 -0.09 5.50
CA LEU A 50 -1.55 -1.05 6.31
C LEU A 50 -1.00 -0.37 7.56
N GLU A 51 -0.45 0.83 7.44
CA GLU A 51 0.07 1.61 8.56
C GLU A 51 -1.03 1.93 9.58
N ASP A 52 -2.21 2.36 9.12
CA ASP A 52 -3.36 2.62 10.00
C ASP A 52 -3.82 1.36 10.75
N GLU A 53 -3.89 0.22 10.08
CA GLU A 53 -4.23 -1.06 10.73
C GLU A 53 -3.16 -1.49 11.74
N LEU A 54 -1.87 -1.34 11.41
CA LEU A 54 -0.77 -1.64 12.33
C LEU A 54 -0.78 -0.73 13.56
N ASN A 55 -1.07 0.56 13.39
CA ASN A 55 -1.15 1.52 14.49
C ASN A 55 -2.28 1.19 15.47
N LYS A 56 -3.45 0.77 14.96
CA LYS A 56 -4.56 0.29 15.80
C LYS A 56 -4.15 -0.93 16.62
N ILE A 57 -3.49 -1.90 15.98
CA ILE A 57 -3.00 -3.11 16.65
C ILE A 57 -1.98 -2.73 17.72
N ASN A 58 -1.02 -1.85 17.41
CA ASN A 58 0.01 -1.44 18.36
C ASN A 58 -0.59 -0.78 19.61
N LEU A 59 -1.55 0.13 19.43
CA LEU A 59 -2.23 0.78 20.55
C LEU A 59 -2.94 -0.24 21.46
N VAL A 60 -3.63 -1.21 20.87
CA VAL A 60 -4.31 -2.26 21.62
C VAL A 60 -3.29 -3.14 22.34
N MET A 61 -2.22 -3.58 21.66
CA MET A 61 -1.15 -4.38 22.26
C MET A 61 -0.49 -3.68 23.46
N GLU A 62 -0.17 -2.39 23.35
CA GLU A 62 0.39 -1.60 24.44
C GLU A 62 -0.58 -1.51 25.63
N SER A 63 -1.87 -1.26 25.37
CA SER A 63 -2.89 -1.21 26.42
C SER A 63 -3.09 -2.56 27.12
N MET A 64 -3.06 -3.66 26.36
CA MET A 64 -3.17 -5.02 26.89
C MET A 64 -1.94 -5.38 27.71
N GLY A 65 -0.74 -5.07 27.21
CA GLY A 65 0.52 -5.28 27.91
C GLY A 65 0.52 -4.60 29.28
N PHE A 66 0.17 -3.31 29.32
CA PHE A 66 0.06 -2.58 30.59
C PHE A 66 -0.91 -3.24 31.57
N PHE A 67 -2.11 -3.64 31.11
CA PHE A 67 -3.11 -4.27 31.97
C PHE A 67 -2.63 -5.62 32.52
N PHE A 68 -2.00 -6.45 31.69
CA PHE A 68 -1.58 -7.78 32.08
C PHE A 68 -0.31 -7.79 32.93
N GLU A 69 0.63 -6.88 32.71
CA GLU A 69 1.83 -6.71 33.54
C GLU A 69 1.50 -6.33 34.99
N HIS A 70 0.44 -5.55 35.21
CA HIS A 70 0.04 -5.09 36.54
C HIS A 70 -1.01 -5.99 37.21
N SER A 71 -1.40 -7.09 36.57
CA SER A 71 -2.41 -8.02 37.08
C SER A 71 -1.75 -9.33 37.54
N PRO A 72 -1.54 -9.54 38.84
CA PRO A 72 -0.68 -10.61 39.36
C PRO A 72 -1.20 -12.04 39.15
N ASN A 73 -2.44 -12.23 38.69
CA ASN A 73 -3.02 -13.54 38.39
C ASN A 73 -4.14 -13.42 37.36
N ILE A 74 -3.82 -13.61 36.07
CA ILE A 74 -4.81 -13.62 35.00
C ILE A 74 -5.20 -15.06 34.72
N SER A 75 -6.46 -15.40 35.02
CA SER A 75 -7.01 -16.69 34.57
C SER A 75 -7.22 -16.68 33.05
N GLN A 76 -7.08 -17.85 32.42
CA GLN A 76 -7.35 -18.04 30.99
C GLN A 76 -8.71 -17.46 30.56
N LYS A 77 -9.76 -17.68 31.36
CA LYS A 77 -11.12 -17.18 31.08
C LYS A 77 -11.19 -15.64 31.05
N VAL A 78 -10.41 -14.97 31.90
CA VAL A 78 -10.34 -13.50 31.93
C VAL A 78 -9.58 -12.99 30.72
N PHE A 79 -8.46 -13.65 30.36
CA PHE A 79 -7.71 -13.35 29.15
C PHE A 79 -8.59 -13.47 27.90
N GLU A 80 -9.25 -14.61 27.70
CA GLU A 80 -10.12 -14.86 26.55
C GLU A 80 -11.27 -13.86 26.46
N ARG A 81 -11.91 -13.54 27.59
CA ARG A 81 -13.00 -12.55 27.62
C ARG A 81 -12.50 -11.15 27.22
N TYR A 82 -11.30 -10.79 27.65
CA TYR A 82 -10.72 -9.48 27.38
C TYR A 82 -10.21 -9.37 25.94
N THR A 83 -9.66 -10.44 25.38
CA THR A 83 -9.09 -10.45 24.02
C THR A 83 -10.10 -10.76 22.91
N ALA A 84 -11.23 -11.40 23.23
CA ALA A 84 -12.25 -11.77 22.25
C ALA A 84 -12.77 -10.61 21.38
N PRO A 85 -13.07 -9.40 21.91
CA PRO A 85 -13.50 -8.27 21.08
C PRO A 85 -12.42 -7.87 20.06
N PHE A 86 -11.16 -7.86 20.47
CA PHE A 86 -10.05 -7.48 19.59
C PHE A 86 -9.82 -8.50 18.46
N LEU A 87 -10.01 -9.79 18.74
CA LEU A 87 -9.94 -10.85 17.73
C LEU A 87 -11.11 -10.77 16.71
N LEU A 88 -12.26 -10.22 17.11
CA LEU A 88 -13.42 -10.05 16.23
C LEU A 88 -13.34 -8.76 15.42
N GLU A 89 -12.83 -7.68 15.99
CA GLU A 89 -12.84 -6.35 15.39
C GLU A 89 -11.55 -6.00 14.62
N LEU A 90 -10.40 -6.57 15.00
CA LEU A 90 -9.12 -6.30 14.35
C LEU A 90 -8.72 -7.45 13.41
N ASN A 91 -9.02 -7.27 12.13
CA ASN A 91 -8.72 -8.27 11.09
C ASN A 91 -7.22 -8.61 10.94
N GLY A 92 -6.33 -7.76 11.43
CA GLY A 92 -4.89 -8.01 11.41
C GLY A 92 -4.38 -8.93 12.51
N ILE A 93 -5.21 -9.28 13.51
CA ILE A 93 -4.82 -10.16 14.61
C ILE A 93 -5.50 -11.53 14.42
N ARG A 94 -4.70 -12.57 14.17
CA ARG A 94 -5.22 -13.94 14.01
C ARG A 94 -5.30 -14.72 15.32
N ALA A 95 -4.39 -14.43 16.24
CA ALA A 95 -4.29 -15.10 17.53
C ALA A 95 -3.56 -14.17 18.52
N LEU A 96 -3.85 -14.34 19.81
CA LEU A 96 -3.19 -13.67 20.92
C LEU A 96 -2.86 -14.70 22.00
N GLU A 97 -1.68 -14.57 22.60
CA GLU A 97 -1.20 -15.41 23.69
C GLU A 97 -0.56 -14.54 24.77
N TRP A 98 -0.72 -14.94 26.03
CA TRP A 98 -0.08 -14.30 27.17
C TRP A 98 0.98 -15.23 27.76
N ALA A 99 2.24 -14.78 27.75
CA ALA A 99 3.37 -15.52 28.28
C ALA A 99 4.02 -14.71 29.43
N PRO A 100 3.61 -14.93 30.69
CA PRO A 100 4.17 -14.20 31.83
C PRO A 100 5.63 -14.60 32.04
N LYS A 101 6.46 -13.63 32.44
CA LYS A 101 7.83 -13.91 32.87
C LYS A 101 7.79 -14.66 34.20
N VAL A 102 8.38 -15.85 34.23
CA VAL A 102 8.58 -16.63 35.46
C VAL A 102 9.99 -16.31 35.96
N GLU A 103 10.11 -15.80 37.18
CA GLU A 103 11.42 -15.66 37.84
C GLU A 103 11.84 -17.04 38.35
N ASP A 104 13.10 -17.43 38.10
CA ASP A 104 13.66 -18.65 38.66
C ASP A 104 13.66 -18.52 40.19
N SER A 105 13.04 -19.48 40.88
CA SER A 105 13.14 -19.59 42.33
C SER A 105 14.58 -19.94 42.71
N GLU A 106 15.27 -19.03 43.42
CA GLU A 106 16.55 -19.33 44.08
C GLU A 106 16.49 -20.58 44.96
#